data_AF-A0A358EP35-F1
#
_entry.id   AF-A0A358EP35-F1
#
_cell.length_a   1.000
_cell.length_b   1.000
_cell.length_c   1.000
_cell.angle_alpha   90.00
_cell.angle_beta   90.00
_cell.angle_gamma   90.00
#
_symmetry.space_group_name_H-M   'P 1'
#
loop_
_entity.id
_entity.type
_entity.pdbx_description
1 polymer ?
#
loop_
_entity_poly.entity_id
_entity_poly.type
_entity_poly.pdbx_seq_one_letter_code
_entity_poly.pdbx_strand_id
1 'polypeptide(L)'
;MNRSLPSVLGNETFSTQLKKVIHPENLRILPDREIRVAVHPVNESFCQLWPDLREACVSTYAPGAALTRECTELDFLWNRNHENGLLEFPECWYDVRQMDVSWAIQRTDLSGKKNFTMKFSAGSMGLVHQIDLNGNSEVEALIRFVEFNQTDYQTEIGAKLWQGFDGMIQNRYDRWQKRTDIVRRVERCRVPGFLSQLCGFNGLVRLTLMNNAIKHSCDLKFTSSVFNGETLEMLNHKAKFVIQCDQISEAYVIQCQCPCGEEILEMYDCDQNLIASIAYNGLSQSTTKLLPALN
;
A
#
# COMPACT_ATOMS: atom_id res chain seq x y z
N MET A 1 36.56 -52.06 -32.31
CA MET A 1 36.85 -50.62 -32.15
C MET A 1 35.52 -49.94 -31.87
N ASN A 2 35.16 -49.68 -30.60
CA ASN A 2 35.23 -48.34 -29.97
C ASN A 2 34.60 -47.25 -30.88
N ARG A 3 33.52 -46.54 -30.55
CA ARG A 3 33.09 -46.04 -29.24
C ARG A 3 31.57 -45.87 -29.18
N SER A 4 31.03 -46.18 -28.00
CA SER A 4 29.81 -45.66 -27.41
C SER A 4 29.73 -44.12 -27.48
N LEU A 5 28.56 -43.60 -27.83
CA LEU A 5 28.17 -42.22 -27.56
C LEU A 5 27.94 -42.06 -26.04
N PRO A 6 28.53 -41.06 -25.38
CA PRO A 6 28.16 -40.71 -24.02
C PRO A 6 26.83 -39.92 -24.03
N SER A 7 25.99 -40.27 -23.06
CA SER A 7 24.89 -39.46 -22.52
C SER A 7 25.36 -38.06 -22.11
N VAL A 8 24.61 -37.02 -22.48
CA VAL A 8 24.83 -35.67 -21.97
C VAL A 8 23.49 -34.98 -21.71
N LEU A 9 23.16 -34.89 -20.41
CA LEU A 9 22.38 -33.85 -19.72
C LEU A 9 20.88 -33.81 -20.03
N GLY A 10 19.96 -34.05 -19.10
CA GLY A 10 20.01 -33.76 -17.68
C GLY A 10 18.73 -33.00 -17.34
N ASN A 11 17.90 -33.60 -16.48
CA ASN A 11 16.88 -32.89 -15.72
C ASN A 11 17.50 -31.66 -15.04
N GLU A 12 16.64 -30.68 -14.72
CA GLU A 12 16.91 -29.43 -13.98
C GLU A 12 17.18 -28.22 -14.88
N THR A 13 16.25 -27.25 -14.91
CA THR A 13 16.64 -25.82 -14.75
C THR A 13 15.53 -24.78 -14.59
N PHE A 14 14.22 -25.10 -14.59
CA PHE A 14 13.19 -24.07 -14.30
C PHE A 14 12.54 -24.17 -12.91
N SER A 15 12.96 -25.11 -12.06
CA SER A 15 12.25 -25.49 -10.83
C SER A 15 12.32 -24.47 -9.67
N THR A 16 13.24 -23.50 -9.66
CA THR A 16 13.63 -22.87 -8.37
C THR A 16 14.21 -21.45 -8.47
N GLN A 17 13.64 -20.52 -9.24
CA GLN A 17 14.23 -19.17 -9.42
C GLN A 17 14.54 -18.45 -8.09
N LEU A 18 13.58 -18.30 -7.15
CA LEU A 18 13.90 -17.74 -5.84
C LEU A 18 14.80 -18.69 -5.02
N LYS A 19 14.46 -19.99 -5.00
CA LYS A 19 15.23 -21.07 -4.33
C LYS A 19 16.72 -21.15 -4.70
N LYS A 20 17.15 -20.63 -5.86
CA LYS A 20 18.54 -20.69 -6.32
C LYS A 20 19.44 -19.63 -5.68
N VAL A 21 18.88 -18.51 -5.23
CA VAL A 21 19.64 -17.38 -4.65
C VAL A 21 19.53 -17.31 -3.12
N ILE A 22 18.69 -18.17 -2.53
CA ILE A 22 18.41 -18.16 -1.09
C ILE A 22 19.48 -18.95 -0.34
N HIS A 23 20.07 -18.33 0.68
CA HIS A 23 20.88 -19.04 1.66
C HIS A 23 20.02 -20.07 2.42
N PRO A 24 20.46 -21.34 2.57
CA PRO A 24 19.63 -22.41 3.14
C PRO A 24 18.95 -22.08 4.48
N GLU A 25 19.60 -21.29 5.33
CA GLU A 25 19.12 -20.79 6.62
C GLU A 25 17.88 -19.90 6.52
N ASN A 26 17.73 -19.18 5.40
CA ASN A 26 16.67 -18.21 5.13
C ASN A 26 15.52 -18.79 4.30
N LEU A 27 15.66 -20.03 3.86
CA LEU A 27 14.64 -20.73 3.08
C LEU A 27 13.54 -21.25 4.00
N ARG A 28 12.34 -20.67 3.90
CA ARG A 28 11.13 -21.23 4.48
C ARG A 28 10.24 -21.79 3.38
N ILE A 29 10.06 -23.12 3.36
CA ILE A 29 9.12 -23.80 2.48
C ILE A 29 7.90 -24.16 3.31
N LEU A 30 6.75 -23.56 2.99
CA LEU A 30 5.48 -23.88 3.64
C LEU A 30 4.73 -24.98 2.85
N PRO A 31 3.75 -25.65 3.49
CA PRO A 31 2.75 -26.42 2.77
C PRO A 31 2.20 -25.58 1.59
N ASP A 32 1.90 -26.22 0.47
CA ASP A 32 1.43 -25.59 -0.78
C ASP A 32 2.51 -25.01 -1.72
N ARG A 33 3.77 -25.48 -1.60
CA ARG A 33 4.88 -25.12 -2.51
C ARG A 33 5.20 -23.62 -2.51
N GLU A 34 4.88 -22.95 -1.42
CA GLU A 34 5.24 -21.56 -1.19
C GLU A 34 6.67 -21.48 -0.66
N ILE A 35 7.44 -20.54 -1.21
CA ILE A 35 8.78 -20.20 -0.76
C ILE A 35 8.71 -18.78 -0.20
N ARG A 36 9.17 -18.59 1.03
CA ARG A 36 9.35 -17.26 1.64
C ARG A 36 10.81 -17.02 2.00
N VAL A 37 11.23 -15.79 1.81
CA VAL A 37 12.55 -15.26 2.20
C VAL A 37 12.31 -14.00 2.99
N ALA A 38 12.84 -13.95 4.20
CA ALA A 38 12.85 -12.71 4.97
C ALA A 38 13.85 -11.77 4.33
N VAL A 39 13.43 -10.53 4.09
CA VAL A 39 14.28 -9.49 3.53
C VAL A 39 14.30 -8.30 4.47
N HIS A 40 15.46 -7.66 4.57
CA HIS A 40 15.64 -6.40 5.26
C HIS A 40 15.93 -5.32 4.22
N PRO A 41 14.93 -4.50 3.81
CA PRO A 41 15.12 -3.55 2.74
C PRO A 41 16.15 -2.48 3.12
N VAL A 42 17.34 -2.53 2.53
CA VAL A 42 18.29 -1.41 2.62
C VAL A 42 17.82 -0.30 1.72
N ASN A 43 17.71 0.93 2.26
CA ASN A 43 17.14 2.11 1.60
C ASN A 43 17.52 2.26 0.12
N GLU A 44 18.83 2.20 -0.20
CA GLU A 44 19.32 2.37 -1.58
C GLU A 44 18.77 1.30 -2.53
N SER A 45 18.82 0.03 -2.13
CA SER A 45 18.31 -1.08 -2.93
C SER A 45 16.78 -1.07 -3.05
N PHE A 46 16.09 -0.64 -2.00
CA PHE A 46 14.63 -0.51 -2.00
C PHE A 46 14.17 0.61 -2.93
N CYS A 47 14.90 1.73 -2.97
CA CYS A 47 14.66 2.81 -3.91
C CYS A 47 14.87 2.40 -5.37
N GLN A 48 15.82 1.49 -5.64
CA GLN A 48 16.08 0.98 -7.00
C GLN A 48 15.10 -0.10 -7.43
N LEU A 49 14.52 -0.85 -6.49
CA LEU A 49 13.59 -1.93 -6.80
C LEU A 49 12.38 -1.44 -7.62
N TRP A 50 11.79 -0.31 -7.25
CA TRP A 50 10.54 0.15 -7.86
C TRP A 50 10.65 0.46 -9.36
N PRO A 51 11.61 1.29 -9.83
CA PRO A 51 11.86 1.45 -11.26
C PRO A 51 12.19 0.13 -11.95
N ASP A 52 13.00 -0.72 -11.32
CA ASP A 52 13.44 -1.97 -11.94
C ASP A 52 12.30 -2.98 -12.13
N LEU A 53 11.26 -2.94 -11.30
CA LEU A 53 10.08 -3.81 -11.44
C LEU A 53 9.24 -3.50 -12.69
N ARG A 54 9.36 -2.29 -13.26
CA ARG A 54 8.54 -1.71 -14.35
C ARG A 54 7.06 -1.53 -14.03
N GLU A 55 6.38 -2.57 -13.60
CA GLU A 55 4.96 -2.56 -13.27
C GLU A 55 4.70 -3.51 -12.09
N ALA A 56 3.80 -3.16 -11.19
CA ALA A 56 3.35 -4.05 -10.12
C ALA A 56 1.98 -3.62 -9.58
N CYS A 57 1.26 -4.56 -8.97
CA CYS A 57 0.04 -4.25 -8.24
C CYS A 57 0.38 -4.00 -6.77
N VAL A 58 0.07 -2.83 -6.26
CA VAL A 58 0.44 -2.35 -4.93
C VAL A 58 -0.80 -2.25 -4.07
N SER A 59 -0.80 -2.93 -2.93
CA SER A 59 -1.87 -2.87 -1.94
C SER A 59 -1.38 -2.26 -0.62
N THR A 60 -2.02 -1.20 -0.16
CA THR A 60 -1.79 -0.59 1.16
C THR A 60 -3.02 -0.80 2.04
N TYR A 61 -2.78 -1.16 3.30
CA TYR A 61 -3.82 -1.47 4.26
C TYR A 61 -3.80 -0.45 5.41
N ALA A 62 -4.97 0.09 5.73
CA ALA A 62 -5.21 0.89 6.92
C ALA A 62 -6.32 0.22 7.75
N PRO A 63 -6.54 0.60 9.01
CA PRO A 63 -7.67 0.08 9.79
C PRO A 63 -8.98 0.26 9.01
N GLY A 64 -9.69 -0.83 8.75
CA GLY A 64 -10.96 -0.81 8.01
C GLY A 64 -10.88 -0.43 6.54
N ALA A 65 -9.71 -0.28 5.94
CA ALA A 65 -9.60 0.12 4.53
C ALA A 65 -8.40 -0.48 3.79
N ALA A 66 -8.55 -0.66 2.48
CA ALA A 66 -7.48 -1.10 1.60
C ALA A 66 -7.52 -0.37 0.27
N LEU A 67 -6.35 -0.05 -0.27
CA LEU A 67 -6.16 0.51 -1.61
C LEU A 67 -5.24 -0.40 -2.38
N THR A 68 -5.75 -0.98 -3.46
CA THR A 68 -4.99 -1.76 -4.45
C THR A 68 -4.90 -0.97 -5.74
N ARG A 69 -3.70 -0.77 -6.29
CA ARG A 69 -3.46 0.01 -7.51
C ARG A 69 -2.42 -0.67 -8.41
N GLU A 70 -2.62 -0.61 -9.72
CA GLU A 70 -1.57 -0.90 -10.70
C GLU A 70 -0.62 0.29 -10.79
N CYS A 71 0.62 0.10 -10.35
CA CYS A 71 1.68 1.10 -10.40
C CYS A 71 2.70 0.74 -11.48
N THR A 72 3.32 1.76 -12.05
CA THR A 72 4.36 1.70 -13.07
C THR A 72 5.64 2.37 -12.56
N GLU A 73 6.74 2.23 -13.30
CA GLU A 73 7.99 2.95 -13.04
C GLU A 73 7.79 4.48 -12.92
N LEU A 74 6.79 5.02 -13.64
CA LEU A 74 6.47 6.46 -13.61
C LEU A 74 5.99 6.94 -12.24
N ASP A 75 5.37 6.04 -11.46
CA ASP A 75 4.84 6.33 -10.12
C ASP A 75 5.96 6.42 -9.07
N PHE A 76 7.19 6.02 -9.42
CA PHE A 76 8.36 5.95 -8.54
C PHE A 76 9.61 6.64 -9.12
N LEU A 77 9.43 7.56 -10.08
CA LEU A 77 10.51 8.21 -10.86
C LEU A 77 11.56 8.93 -10.04
N TRP A 78 11.19 9.39 -8.85
CA TRP A 78 12.12 10.00 -7.92
C TRP A 78 11.89 9.43 -6.54
N ASN A 79 12.94 9.45 -5.75
CA ASN A 79 12.84 9.15 -4.32
C ASN A 79 13.64 10.20 -3.53
N ARG A 80 13.23 10.42 -2.30
CA ARG A 80 14.01 11.15 -1.29
C ARG A 80 14.23 10.22 -0.12
N ASN A 81 15.50 9.96 0.18
CA ASN A 81 15.90 9.25 1.39
C ASN A 81 16.16 10.30 2.47
N HIS A 82 15.23 10.42 3.41
CA HIS A 82 15.38 11.31 4.55
C HIS A 82 16.30 10.66 5.58
N GLU A 83 17.20 11.44 6.20
CA GLU A 83 18.19 10.95 7.19
C GLU A 83 17.55 10.22 8.39
N ASN A 84 16.25 10.41 8.60
CA ASN A 84 15.49 9.74 9.64
C ASN A 84 15.00 8.33 9.25
N GLY A 85 15.29 7.80 8.06
CA GLY A 85 14.80 6.49 7.61
C GLY A 85 13.39 6.53 7.00
N LEU A 86 12.89 7.71 6.64
CA LEU A 86 11.71 7.86 5.81
C LEU A 86 12.13 7.87 4.33
N LEU A 87 11.55 6.99 3.53
CA LEU A 87 11.69 6.98 2.08
C LEU A 87 10.44 7.57 1.44
N GLU A 88 10.62 8.62 0.67
CA GLU A 88 9.54 9.33 0.01
C GLU A 88 9.61 9.10 -1.51
N PHE A 89 8.52 8.59 -2.08
CA PHE A 89 8.25 8.53 -3.52
C PHE A 89 7.03 9.42 -3.84
N PRO A 90 6.73 9.72 -5.13
CA PRO A 90 5.61 10.58 -5.50
C PRO A 90 4.29 10.24 -4.81
N GLU A 91 3.92 8.97 -4.79
CA GLU A 91 2.63 8.51 -4.25
C GLU A 91 2.76 7.71 -2.96
N CYS A 92 3.92 7.13 -2.66
CA CYS A 92 4.08 6.23 -1.51
C CYS A 92 5.27 6.63 -0.64
N TRP A 93 5.06 6.75 0.66
CA TRP A 93 6.10 7.03 1.64
C TRP A 93 6.23 5.83 2.58
N TYR A 94 7.46 5.43 2.85
CA TYR A 94 7.80 4.26 3.67
C TYR A 94 8.60 4.71 4.88
N ASP A 95 8.07 4.48 6.07
CA ASP A 95 8.84 4.50 7.30
C ASP A 95 9.38 3.09 7.54
N VAL A 96 10.52 2.77 6.93
CA VAL A 96 11.07 1.39 6.91
C VAL A 96 11.40 0.88 8.30
N ARG A 97 11.53 1.76 9.30
CA ARG A 97 11.81 1.40 10.70
C ARG A 97 10.61 0.80 11.41
N GLN A 98 9.41 1.14 10.95
CA GLN A 98 8.16 0.59 11.49
C GLN A 98 7.84 -0.76 10.87
N MET A 99 8.61 -1.20 9.87
CA MET A 99 8.45 -2.52 9.26
C MET A 99 9.25 -3.56 10.06
N ASP A 100 8.56 -4.34 10.86
CA ASP A 100 9.18 -5.43 11.63
C ASP A 100 9.74 -6.50 10.71
N VAL A 101 9.00 -6.82 9.64
CA VAL A 101 9.31 -7.95 8.77
C VAL A 101 8.85 -7.66 7.35
N SER A 102 9.76 -7.92 6.41
CA SER A 102 9.44 -7.95 4.99
C SER A 102 9.69 -9.35 4.43
N TRP A 103 8.79 -9.82 3.57
CA TRP A 103 8.84 -11.15 2.98
C TRP A 103 8.81 -11.05 1.46
N ALA A 104 9.79 -11.63 0.79
CA ALA A 104 9.66 -12.00 -0.62
C ALA A 104 9.10 -13.42 -0.72
N ILE A 105 8.05 -13.58 -1.51
CA ILE A 105 7.26 -14.80 -1.57
C ILE A 105 7.15 -15.25 -3.02
N GLN A 106 7.42 -16.53 -3.28
CA GLN A 106 7.09 -17.20 -4.53
C GLN A 106 6.02 -18.26 -4.26
N ARG A 107 4.87 -18.15 -4.94
CA ARG A 107 3.80 -19.17 -4.93
C ARG A 107 3.69 -19.82 -6.28
N THR A 108 3.40 -21.11 -6.31
CA THR A 108 3.05 -21.82 -7.54
C THR A 108 1.57 -22.15 -7.48
N ASP A 109 0.79 -21.64 -8.43
CA ASP A 109 -0.65 -21.93 -8.49
C ASP A 109 -0.94 -23.35 -9.01
N LEU A 110 -2.22 -23.71 -9.05
CA LEU A 110 -2.68 -25.02 -9.51
C LEU A 110 -2.34 -25.33 -10.97
N SER A 111 -2.15 -24.30 -11.80
CA SER A 111 -1.72 -24.43 -13.20
C SER A 111 -0.20 -24.56 -13.35
N GLY A 112 0.55 -24.46 -12.25
CA GLY A 112 2.01 -24.46 -12.26
C GLY A 112 2.62 -23.09 -12.54
N LYS A 113 1.81 -22.03 -12.71
CA LYS A 113 2.31 -20.67 -12.90
C LYS A 113 2.83 -20.14 -11.56
N LYS A 114 3.97 -19.43 -11.63
CA LYS A 114 4.60 -18.82 -10.48
C LYS A 114 4.14 -17.38 -10.34
N ASN A 115 3.79 -17.00 -9.12
CA ASN A 115 3.45 -15.63 -8.75
C ASN A 115 4.44 -15.17 -7.67
N PHE A 116 4.84 -13.91 -7.76
CA PHE A 116 5.84 -13.31 -6.89
C PHE A 116 5.22 -12.12 -6.15
N THR A 117 5.42 -12.08 -4.84
CA THR A 117 4.84 -11.07 -3.98
C THR A 117 5.86 -10.60 -2.96
N MET A 118 5.91 -9.31 -2.68
CA MET A 118 6.50 -8.78 -1.45
C MET A 118 5.41 -8.41 -0.46
N LYS A 119 5.60 -8.76 0.81
CA LYS A 119 4.71 -8.37 1.91
C LYS A 119 5.51 -7.66 2.98
N PHE A 120 4.94 -6.58 3.51
CA PHE A 120 5.53 -5.78 4.58
C PHE A 120 4.56 -5.80 5.76
N SER A 121 5.09 -6.09 6.94
CA SER A 121 4.33 -6.08 8.18
C SER A 121 4.94 -5.14 9.21
N ALA A 122 4.09 -4.55 10.05
CA ALA A 122 4.46 -3.56 11.04
C ALA A 122 3.72 -3.78 12.36
N GLY A 123 4.45 -4.18 13.41
CA GLY A 123 3.92 -4.37 14.75
C GLY A 123 2.66 -5.23 14.84
N SER A 124 1.75 -4.79 15.71
CA SER A 124 0.45 -5.40 15.95
C SER A 124 -0.53 -5.28 14.77
N MET A 125 -0.27 -4.39 13.79
CA MET A 125 -1.14 -4.25 12.62
C MET A 125 -1.01 -5.44 11.65
N GLY A 126 0.07 -6.21 11.74
CA GLY A 126 0.34 -7.28 10.79
C GLY A 126 0.64 -6.71 9.41
N LEU A 127 -0.06 -7.16 8.36
CA LEU A 127 0.20 -6.77 6.98
C LEU A 127 -0.20 -5.30 6.72
N VAL A 128 0.77 -4.46 6.36
CA VAL A 128 0.56 -3.03 6.08
C VAL A 128 0.74 -2.66 4.61
N HIS A 129 1.49 -3.47 3.87
CA HIS A 129 1.74 -3.25 2.44
C HIS A 129 2.02 -4.55 1.69
N GLN A 130 1.67 -4.58 0.42
CA GLN A 130 1.92 -5.71 -0.46
C GLN A 130 2.21 -5.24 -1.89
N ILE A 131 3.14 -5.92 -2.55
CA ILE A 131 3.50 -5.70 -3.94
C ILE A 131 3.38 -7.03 -4.66
N ASP A 132 2.43 -7.16 -5.56
CA ASP A 132 2.25 -8.34 -6.40
C ASP A 132 2.78 -8.07 -7.80
N LEU A 133 3.70 -8.91 -8.25
CA LEU A 133 4.20 -8.85 -9.62
C LEU A 133 3.15 -9.43 -10.57
N ASN A 134 2.96 -8.77 -11.70
CA ASN A 134 2.06 -9.17 -12.76
C ASN A 134 2.83 -9.61 -14.02
N GLY A 135 2.13 -9.81 -15.13
CA GLY A 135 2.75 -10.29 -16.38
C GLY A 135 3.72 -9.31 -17.04
N ASN A 136 3.66 -8.03 -16.67
CA ASN A 136 4.52 -6.97 -17.18
C ASN A 136 5.70 -6.66 -16.25
N SER A 137 5.72 -7.24 -15.05
CA SER A 137 6.78 -7.02 -14.07
C SER A 137 8.10 -7.71 -14.46
N GLU A 138 9.22 -7.07 -14.14
CA GLU A 138 10.54 -7.69 -14.26
C GLU A 138 10.88 -8.51 -13.02
N VAL A 139 10.52 -9.79 -13.03
CA VAL A 139 10.75 -10.72 -11.91
C VAL A 139 12.23 -10.78 -11.49
N GLU A 140 13.16 -10.66 -12.45
CA GLU A 140 14.60 -10.69 -12.18
C GLU A 140 15.06 -9.51 -11.29
N ALA A 141 14.35 -8.38 -11.30
CA ALA A 141 14.61 -7.27 -10.39
C ALA A 141 14.36 -7.66 -8.93
N LEU A 142 13.23 -8.33 -8.68
CA LEU A 142 12.90 -8.84 -7.35
C LEU A 142 13.91 -9.90 -6.89
N ILE A 143 14.32 -10.81 -7.78
CA ILE A 143 15.28 -11.85 -7.45
C ILE A 143 16.62 -11.23 -7.02
N ARG A 144 17.15 -10.25 -7.78
CA ARG A 144 18.35 -9.51 -7.39
C ARG A 144 18.18 -8.80 -6.05
N PHE A 145 17.05 -8.12 -5.86
CA PHE A 145 16.75 -7.45 -4.60
C PHE A 145 16.78 -8.42 -3.41
N VAL A 146 16.18 -9.61 -3.56
CA VAL A 146 16.19 -10.65 -2.52
C VAL A 146 17.59 -11.18 -2.27
N GLU A 147 18.38 -11.41 -3.32
CA GLU A 147 19.76 -11.89 -3.19
C GLU A 147 20.61 -10.95 -2.31
N PHE A 148 20.47 -9.64 -2.50
CA PHE A 148 21.20 -8.62 -1.74
C PHE A 148 20.63 -8.33 -0.34
N ASN A 149 19.33 -8.54 -0.11
CA ASN A 149 18.65 -8.10 1.12
C ASN A 149 18.13 -9.23 2.00
N GLN A 150 18.38 -10.50 1.68
CA GLN A 150 17.96 -11.63 2.51
C GLN A 150 18.58 -11.58 3.92
N THR A 151 17.79 -11.94 4.94
CA THR A 151 18.20 -11.85 6.35
C THR A 151 17.63 -13.00 7.21
N ASP A 152 18.28 -13.26 8.33
CA ASP A 152 18.00 -14.39 9.25
C ASP A 152 16.87 -14.11 10.25
N TYR A 153 16.07 -13.07 10.03
CA TYR A 153 14.89 -12.71 10.85
C TYR A 153 15.22 -12.10 12.21
N GLN A 154 15.95 -10.98 12.25
CA GLN A 154 16.03 -10.10 13.43
C GLN A 154 16.81 -8.83 13.09
N THR A 155 16.12 -7.70 12.94
CA THR A 155 16.76 -6.39 12.91
C THR A 155 15.86 -5.37 13.58
N GLU A 156 16.22 -4.97 14.80
CA GLU A 156 15.65 -3.78 15.44
C GLU A 156 16.23 -2.54 14.74
N ILE A 157 15.38 -1.78 14.06
CA ILE A 157 15.80 -0.52 13.44
C ILE A 157 15.50 0.63 14.41
N GLY A 158 16.52 1.06 15.16
CA GLY A 158 16.41 2.19 16.07
C GLY A 158 16.80 3.52 15.42
N ALA A 159 15.86 4.45 15.23
CA ALA A 159 16.17 5.87 15.06
C ALA A 159 15.24 6.73 15.92
N LYS A 160 15.81 7.65 16.72
CA LYS A 160 15.19 8.24 17.91
C LYS A 160 14.44 9.57 17.71
N LEU A 161 14.31 10.10 16.48
CA LEU A 161 13.91 11.51 16.26
C LEU A 161 12.64 11.75 15.41
N TRP A 162 12.01 10.72 14.85
CA TRP A 162 10.75 10.86 14.09
C TRP A 162 9.57 10.33 14.91
N GLN A 163 8.45 11.05 14.92
CA GLN A 163 7.24 10.68 15.69
C GLN A 163 6.43 9.53 15.07
N GLY A 164 6.86 8.99 13.92
CA GLY A 164 6.11 7.96 13.20
C GLY A 164 4.91 8.53 12.43
N PHE A 165 4.34 7.73 11.53
CA PHE A 165 3.05 8.08 10.94
C PHE A 165 1.92 8.03 11.97
N ASP A 166 2.01 7.19 13.00
CA ASP A 166 1.04 7.17 14.11
C ASP A 166 1.00 8.53 14.84
N GLY A 167 2.16 9.10 15.15
CA GLY A 167 2.25 10.44 15.71
C GLY A 167 1.63 11.50 14.79
N MET A 168 1.80 11.36 13.46
CA MET A 168 1.13 12.25 12.50
C MET A 168 -0.39 12.08 12.50
N ILE A 169 -0.89 10.84 12.55
CA ILE A 169 -2.32 10.52 12.62
C ILE A 169 -2.94 11.16 13.87
N GLN A 170 -2.34 10.91 15.03
CA GLN A 170 -2.84 11.44 16.30
C GLN A 170 -2.79 12.97 16.31
N ASN A 171 -1.69 13.57 15.86
CA ASN A 171 -1.57 15.03 15.77
C ASN A 171 -2.61 15.66 14.84
N ARG A 172 -3.02 14.96 13.77
CA ARG A 172 -4.13 15.43 12.90
C ARG A 172 -5.45 15.36 13.64
N TYR A 173 -5.76 14.20 14.23
CA TYR A 173 -7.00 13.98 14.98
C TYR A 173 -7.17 15.02 16.11
N ASP A 174 -6.17 15.18 16.98
CA ASP A 174 -6.18 16.13 18.09
C ASP A 174 -6.34 17.59 17.63
N ARG A 175 -5.79 17.91 16.46
CA ARG A 175 -5.89 19.26 15.87
C ARG A 175 -7.30 19.53 15.37
N TRP A 176 -7.94 18.55 14.71
CA TRP A 176 -9.27 18.72 14.14
C TRP A 176 -10.36 18.91 15.20
N GLN A 177 -10.19 18.27 16.36
CA GLN A 177 -11.06 18.51 17.52
C GLN A 177 -11.02 19.96 18.03
N LYS A 178 -9.92 20.69 17.80
CA LYS A 178 -9.69 22.05 18.32
C LYS A 178 -9.97 23.16 17.30
N ARG A 179 -10.07 22.82 16.01
CA ARG A 179 -10.16 23.76 14.87
C ARG A 179 -11.57 23.84 14.29
N THR A 180 -12.54 24.22 15.12
CA THR A 180 -13.95 24.36 14.72
C THR A 180 -14.18 25.48 13.69
N ASP A 181 -13.18 26.32 13.45
CA ASP A 181 -13.17 27.36 12.42
C ASP A 181 -13.07 26.80 10.99
N ILE A 182 -12.50 25.60 10.83
CA ILE A 182 -12.25 24.98 9.51
C ILE A 182 -12.63 23.50 9.44
N VAL A 183 -13.09 22.92 10.54
CA VAL A 183 -13.48 21.51 10.65
C VAL A 183 -14.94 21.40 11.05
N ARG A 184 -15.66 20.52 10.35
CA ARG A 184 -17.02 20.09 10.70
C ARG A 184 -17.05 18.58 10.89
N ARG A 185 -17.54 18.11 12.04
CA ARG A 185 -17.87 16.69 12.24
C ARG A 185 -19.09 16.34 11.38
N VAL A 186 -19.08 15.17 10.76
CA VAL A 186 -20.18 14.68 9.91
C VAL A 186 -20.77 13.39 10.46
N GLU A 187 -22.02 13.12 10.10
CA GLU A 187 -22.70 11.89 10.51
C GLU A 187 -22.05 10.66 9.83
N ARG A 188 -21.51 9.73 10.62
CA ARG A 188 -20.82 8.53 10.11
C ARG A 188 -21.68 7.68 9.16
N CYS A 189 -22.99 7.59 9.41
CA CYS A 189 -23.93 6.82 8.57
C CYS A 189 -24.11 7.41 7.16
N ARG A 190 -23.69 8.66 6.96
CA ARG A 190 -23.78 9.36 5.68
C ARG A 190 -22.56 9.18 4.80
N VAL A 191 -21.43 8.87 5.40
CA VAL A 191 -20.14 8.72 4.72
C VAL A 191 -20.22 7.72 3.56
N PRO A 192 -20.80 6.51 3.71
CA PRO A 192 -20.83 5.54 2.61
C PRO A 192 -21.64 6.05 1.40
N GLY A 193 -22.72 6.79 1.65
CA GLY A 193 -23.53 7.43 0.62
C GLY A 193 -22.76 8.51 -0.13
N PHE A 194 -22.03 9.38 0.61
CA PHE A 194 -21.16 10.38 0.02
C PHE A 194 -20.04 9.76 -0.83
N LEU A 195 -19.34 8.74 -0.30
CA LEU A 195 -18.29 8.04 -1.01
C LEU A 195 -18.81 7.46 -2.33
N SER A 196 -19.98 6.81 -2.31
CA SER A 196 -20.60 6.25 -3.52
C SER A 196 -20.91 7.31 -4.58
N GLN A 197 -21.27 8.53 -4.16
CA GLN A 197 -21.54 9.66 -5.06
C GLN A 197 -20.27 10.20 -5.74
N LEU A 198 -19.07 9.94 -5.21
CA LEU A 198 -17.81 10.32 -5.87
C LEU A 198 -17.63 9.63 -7.23
N CYS A 199 -18.31 8.51 -7.50
CA CYS A 199 -18.30 7.88 -8.83
C CYS A 199 -18.99 8.75 -9.90
N GLY A 200 -19.92 9.63 -9.50
CA GLY A 200 -20.56 10.61 -10.37
C GLY A 200 -19.81 11.94 -10.45
N PHE A 201 -18.74 12.12 -9.66
CA PHE A 201 -17.96 13.35 -9.64
C PHE A 201 -17.05 13.41 -10.87
N ASN A 202 -17.20 14.46 -11.68
CA ASN A 202 -16.39 14.66 -12.88
C ASN A 202 -15.06 15.36 -12.55
N GLY A 203 -14.26 14.76 -11.67
CA GLY A 203 -12.96 15.26 -11.25
C GLY A 203 -12.09 14.17 -10.64
N LEU A 204 -10.83 14.52 -10.32
CA LEU A 204 -9.95 13.69 -9.53
C LEU A 204 -10.18 13.97 -8.04
N VAL A 205 -10.09 12.92 -7.23
CA VAL A 205 -10.01 13.01 -5.78
C VAL A 205 -8.65 12.46 -5.35
N ARG A 206 -8.01 13.08 -4.36
CA ARG A 206 -6.80 12.54 -3.76
C ARG A 206 -7.19 11.62 -2.64
N LEU A 207 -6.99 10.32 -2.82
CA LEU A 207 -7.17 9.31 -1.78
C LEU A 207 -5.83 9.09 -1.07
N THR A 208 -5.83 9.17 0.25
CA THR A 208 -4.70 8.81 1.12
C THR A 208 -5.11 7.71 2.09
N LEU A 209 -4.38 6.61 2.07
CA LEU A 209 -4.36 5.62 3.15
C LEU A 209 -3.04 5.75 3.91
N MET A 210 -3.11 5.71 5.23
CA MET A 210 -1.94 5.82 6.08
C MET A 210 -2.05 4.85 7.25
N ASN A 211 -0.96 4.15 7.52
CA ASN A 211 -0.77 3.30 8.70
C ASN A 211 0.56 3.69 9.36
N ASN A 212 0.98 2.96 10.38
CA ASN A 212 2.21 3.23 11.13
C ASN A 212 3.48 3.25 10.26
N ALA A 213 3.53 2.50 9.15
CA ALA A 213 4.71 2.34 8.30
C ALA A 213 4.58 2.93 6.89
N ILE A 214 3.37 3.17 6.38
CA ILE A 214 3.11 3.57 5.00
C ILE A 214 2.16 4.73 4.95
N LYS A 215 2.44 5.68 4.06
CA LYS A 215 1.46 6.65 3.55
C LYS A 215 1.37 6.48 2.04
N HIS A 216 0.22 6.07 1.52
CA HIS A 216 -0.05 5.92 0.10
C HIS A 216 -1.12 6.94 -0.31
N SER A 217 -0.74 7.92 -1.12
CA SER A 217 -1.58 9.02 -1.59
C SER A 217 -1.55 9.11 -3.12
N CYS A 218 -2.71 8.97 -3.77
CA CYS A 218 -2.82 9.05 -5.22
C CYS A 218 -4.08 9.81 -5.65
N ASP A 219 -4.03 10.42 -6.84
CA ASP A 219 -5.18 11.10 -7.44
C ASP A 219 -5.96 10.12 -8.32
N LEU A 220 -7.24 9.91 -8.02
CA LEU A 220 -8.09 8.91 -8.65
C LEU A 220 -9.41 9.52 -9.13
N LYS A 221 -9.95 8.97 -10.22
CA LYS A 221 -11.35 9.18 -10.62
C LYS A 221 -12.09 7.87 -10.50
N PHE A 222 -12.96 7.72 -9.50
CA PHE A 222 -13.77 6.53 -9.36
C PHE A 222 -14.84 6.47 -10.46
N THR A 223 -15.05 5.29 -11.03
CA THR A 223 -16.00 5.08 -12.12
C THR A 223 -17.20 4.24 -11.69
N SER A 224 -17.06 3.45 -10.63
CA SER A 224 -18.16 2.66 -10.07
C SER A 224 -17.96 2.39 -8.58
N SER A 225 -19.06 2.09 -7.90
CA SER A 225 -19.08 1.65 -6.52
C SER A 225 -20.04 0.47 -6.35
N VAL A 226 -19.71 -0.43 -5.44
CA VAL A 226 -20.51 -1.63 -5.12
C VAL A 226 -20.53 -1.81 -3.61
N PHE A 227 -21.73 -1.98 -3.05
CA PHE A 227 -21.89 -2.42 -1.67
C PHE A 227 -21.97 -3.95 -1.59
N ASN A 228 -21.22 -4.53 -0.67
CA ASN A 228 -21.31 -5.93 -0.29
C ASN A 228 -21.41 -6.03 1.23
N GLY A 229 -22.65 -6.07 1.73
CA GLY A 229 -22.92 -5.94 3.17
C GLY A 229 -22.46 -4.59 3.70
N GLU A 230 -21.56 -4.60 4.68
CA GLU A 230 -20.99 -3.41 5.32
C GLU A 230 -19.72 -2.90 4.60
N THR A 231 -19.31 -3.56 3.53
CA THR A 231 -18.14 -3.17 2.73
C THR A 231 -18.57 -2.36 1.51
N LEU A 232 -17.96 -1.20 1.33
CA LEU A 232 -18.04 -0.41 0.10
C LEU A 232 -16.77 -0.61 -0.72
N GLU A 233 -16.92 -1.04 -1.96
CA GLU A 233 -15.86 -1.08 -2.95
C GLU A 233 -16.03 0.07 -3.94
N MET A 234 -14.96 0.80 -4.21
CA MET A 234 -14.90 1.87 -5.20
C MET A 234 -13.83 1.54 -6.23
N LEU A 235 -14.20 1.57 -7.49
CA LEU A 235 -13.37 1.05 -8.58
C LEU A 235 -13.02 2.15 -9.58
N ASN A 236 -11.82 2.00 -10.13
CA ASN A 236 -11.26 2.69 -11.29
C ASN A 236 -10.58 1.61 -12.15
N HIS A 237 -10.34 1.88 -13.45
CA HIS A 237 -9.65 0.94 -14.35
C HIS A 237 -8.28 0.41 -13.85
N LYS A 238 -7.61 1.13 -12.94
CA LYS A 238 -6.29 0.76 -12.38
C LYS A 238 -6.27 0.69 -10.85
N ALA A 239 -7.40 0.92 -10.18
CA ALA A 239 -7.42 0.98 -8.72
C ALA A 239 -8.72 0.46 -8.13
N LYS A 240 -8.60 -0.18 -6.96
CA LYS A 240 -9.70 -0.63 -6.12
C LYS A 240 -9.47 -0.12 -4.71
N PHE A 241 -10.40 0.70 -4.24
CA PHE A 241 -10.48 1.13 -2.84
C PHE A 241 -11.61 0.35 -2.16
N VAL A 242 -11.33 -0.20 -0.98
CA VAL A 242 -12.27 -0.97 -0.17
C VAL A 242 -12.32 -0.34 1.21
N ILE A 243 -13.52 -0.15 1.76
CA ILE A 243 -13.73 0.37 3.10
C ILE A 243 -14.84 -0.40 3.83
N GLN A 244 -14.57 -0.77 5.08
CA GLN A 244 -15.51 -1.34 6.03
C GLN A 244 -16.25 -0.19 6.72
N CYS A 245 -17.49 0.04 6.29
CA CYS A 245 -18.25 1.24 6.67
C CYS A 245 -18.71 1.22 8.13
N ASP A 246 -18.88 0.03 8.70
CA ASP A 246 -19.22 -0.21 10.10
C ASP A 246 -18.11 0.20 11.08
N GLN A 247 -16.85 0.15 10.63
CA GLN A 247 -15.69 0.56 11.42
C GLN A 247 -15.53 2.08 11.55
N ILE A 248 -16.24 2.86 10.74
CA ILE A 248 -16.22 4.33 10.84
C ILE A 248 -16.92 4.74 12.14
N SER A 249 -16.12 5.22 13.10
CA SER A 249 -16.60 5.77 14.37
C SER A 249 -16.82 7.28 14.25
N GLU A 250 -15.85 7.99 13.68
CA GLU A 250 -15.89 9.44 13.50
C GLU A 250 -15.50 9.84 12.07
N ALA A 251 -16.06 10.96 11.61
CA ALA A 251 -15.70 11.54 10.32
C ALA A 251 -15.74 13.06 10.38
N TYR A 252 -14.83 13.68 9.65
CA TYR A 252 -14.60 15.12 9.66
C TYR A 252 -14.43 15.63 8.24
N VAL A 253 -15.08 16.74 7.91
CA VAL A 253 -14.80 17.53 6.72
C VAL A 253 -13.95 18.74 7.14
N ILE A 254 -12.77 18.85 6.56
CA ILE A 254 -11.79 19.90 6.80
C ILE A 254 -11.65 20.77 5.56
N GLN A 255 -11.76 22.08 5.71
CA GLN A 255 -11.52 23.03 4.63
C GLN A 255 -10.02 23.40 4.57
N CYS A 256 -9.33 23.13 3.45
CA CYS A 256 -7.96 23.60 3.29
C CYS A 256 -7.94 25.13 3.27
N GLN A 257 -7.09 25.70 4.11
CA GLN A 257 -6.81 27.14 4.14
C GLN A 257 -5.73 27.54 3.12
N CYS A 258 -5.25 26.58 2.33
CA CYS A 258 -4.29 26.80 1.27
C CYS A 258 -4.99 27.22 -0.03
N PRO A 259 -4.27 27.83 -0.99
CA PRO A 259 -4.87 28.31 -2.24
C PRO A 259 -5.53 27.23 -3.13
N CYS A 260 -5.35 25.93 -2.82
CA CYS A 260 -6.01 24.88 -3.60
C CYS A 260 -7.54 24.85 -3.40
N GLY A 261 -8.04 25.35 -2.26
CA GLY A 261 -9.47 25.32 -1.94
C GLY A 261 -10.06 23.90 -1.82
N GLU A 262 -9.21 22.89 -1.58
CA GLU A 262 -9.66 21.51 -1.35
C GLU A 262 -10.45 21.40 -0.04
N GLU A 263 -11.46 20.56 -0.03
CA GLU A 263 -12.07 20.01 1.18
C GLU A 263 -11.58 18.57 1.36
N ILE A 264 -11.40 18.16 2.61
CA ILE A 264 -10.82 16.87 2.98
C ILE A 264 -11.81 16.14 3.88
N LEU A 265 -12.26 14.96 3.48
CA LEU A 265 -12.99 14.03 4.34
C LEU A 265 -11.98 13.10 5.01
N GLU A 266 -11.88 13.14 6.33
CA GLU A 266 -11.12 12.17 7.12
C GLU A 266 -12.06 11.28 7.93
N MET A 267 -11.79 9.98 7.92
CA MET A 267 -12.58 8.96 8.60
C MET A 267 -11.69 8.24 9.61
N TYR A 268 -12.21 8.03 10.82
CA TYR A 268 -11.49 7.44 11.94
C TYR A 268 -12.26 6.28 12.56
N ASP A 269 -11.52 5.27 13.03
CA ASP A 269 -12.07 4.14 13.78
C ASP A 269 -12.32 4.49 15.27
N CYS A 270 -12.72 3.51 16.08
CA CYS A 270 -12.98 3.72 17.51
C CYS A 270 -11.70 4.01 18.33
N ASP A 271 -10.55 3.61 17.81
CA ASP A 271 -9.24 3.78 18.44
C ASP A 271 -8.53 5.05 17.92
N GLN A 272 -9.24 5.89 17.16
CA GLN A 272 -8.76 7.16 16.59
C GLN A 272 -7.69 6.99 15.51
N ASN A 273 -7.58 5.80 14.92
CA ASN A 273 -6.74 5.59 13.75
C ASN A 273 -7.42 6.13 12.50
N LEU A 274 -6.62 6.64 11.56
CA LEU A 274 -7.12 7.09 10.28
C LEU A 274 -7.46 5.88 9.39
N ILE A 275 -8.73 5.75 9.02
CA ILE A 275 -9.21 4.75 8.04
C ILE A 275 -8.79 5.19 6.64
N ALA A 276 -9.16 6.41 6.25
CA ALA A 276 -8.77 7.03 5.00
C ALA A 276 -8.99 8.56 5.03
N SER A 277 -8.28 9.26 4.15
CA SER A 277 -8.41 10.69 3.93
C SER A 277 -8.64 10.94 2.43
N ILE A 278 -9.69 11.69 2.10
CA ILE A 278 -10.07 11.97 0.70
C ILE A 278 -10.15 13.48 0.52
N ALA A 279 -9.21 14.05 -0.24
CA ALA A 279 -9.26 15.44 -0.64
C ALA A 279 -9.92 15.60 -2.01
N TYR A 280 -10.74 16.63 -2.16
CA TYR A 280 -11.45 16.96 -3.38
C TYR A 280 -11.53 18.48 -3.53
N ASN A 281 -11.41 18.97 -4.77
CA ASN A 281 -11.46 20.42 -5.01
C ASN A 281 -12.84 20.98 -4.66
N GLY A 282 -12.82 22.17 -4.03
CA GLY A 282 -13.97 22.94 -3.57
C GLY A 282 -15.17 22.81 -4.50
N LEU A 283 -16.23 22.28 -3.93
CA LEU A 283 -17.40 21.77 -4.61
C LEU A 283 -18.08 22.87 -5.44
N SER A 284 -18.06 22.73 -6.77
CA SER A 284 -18.96 23.50 -7.64
C SER A 284 -20.42 23.38 -7.16
N GLN A 285 -21.30 24.34 -7.48
CA GLN A 285 -22.71 24.36 -7.01
C GLN A 285 -23.49 23.03 -7.19
N SER A 286 -23.10 22.16 -8.12
CA SER A 286 -23.68 20.83 -8.28
C SER A 286 -23.26 19.84 -7.19
N THR A 287 -22.03 19.94 -6.69
CA THR A 287 -21.46 19.09 -5.65
C THR A 287 -21.74 19.61 -4.24
N THR A 288 -22.06 20.91 -4.09
CA THR A 288 -22.66 21.47 -2.85
C THR A 288 -24.00 20.80 -2.50
N LYS A 289 -24.64 20.08 -3.43
CA LYS A 289 -25.82 19.23 -3.16
C LYS A 289 -25.47 17.90 -2.47
N LEU A 290 -24.19 17.49 -2.46
CA LEU A 290 -23.72 16.26 -1.80
C LEU A 290 -23.28 16.51 -0.35
N LEU A 291 -22.84 17.73 0.02
CA LEU A 291 -22.52 18.08 1.41
C LEU A 291 -23.70 17.98 2.39
N PRO A 292 -24.95 18.33 2.01
CA PRO A 292 -26.13 18.04 2.80
C PRO A 292 -26.32 16.56 3.07
N ALA A 293 -25.77 15.66 2.24
CA ALA A 293 -25.81 14.24 2.54
C ALA A 293 -24.98 13.93 3.77
N LEU A 294 -23.92 14.70 4.09
CA LEU A 294 -23.06 14.57 5.28
C LEU A 294 -23.57 15.37 6.50
N ASN A 295 -24.80 15.91 6.45
CA ASN A 295 -25.48 16.59 7.55
C ASN A 295 -26.77 15.84 7.94
#